data_AF-A0A914YGT2-F1
#
_entry.id   AF-A0A914YGT2-F1
#
_cell.length_a   1.000
_cell.length_b   1.000
_cell.length_c   1.000
_cell.angle_alpha   90.00
_cell.angle_beta   90.00
_cell.angle_gamma   90.00
#
_symmetry.space_group_name_H-M   'P 1'
#
loop_
_entity.id
_entity.type
_entity.pdbx_description
1 polymer ?
#
loop_
_entity_poly.entity_id
_entity_poly.type
_entity_poly.pdbx_seq_one_letter_code
_entity_poly.pdbx_strand_id
1 'polypeptide(L)'
;MAFTFAAFCYLLALIAVAFCIFFAIYLVICIDELKTDYKNPIEQCRSLNQLILPEYGIHLAYTVFFVLSTQLFAIVWNLPLVAYHVHRYMNRPVMSGPGIYDPTSIMNQTQLSKAHREGWIKLGFYLISFFYYLYAMIYTMVTTS
;
A
#
# COMPACT_ATOMS: atom_id res chain seq x y z
N MET A 1 -31.68 4.47 -10.21
CA MET A 1 -31.31 3.76 -8.96
C MET A 1 -30.07 4.44 -8.40
N ALA A 2 -30.21 5.21 -7.32
CA ALA A 2 -29.23 6.23 -6.88
C ALA A 2 -27.92 5.69 -6.27
N PHE A 3 -27.69 4.38 -6.30
CA PHE A 3 -26.44 3.76 -5.84
C PHE A 3 -25.97 2.76 -6.90
N THR A 4 -25.09 3.20 -7.79
CA THR A 4 -24.45 2.28 -8.73
C THR A 4 -23.41 1.46 -7.99
N PHE A 5 -23.23 0.20 -8.39
CA PHE A 5 -22.20 -0.69 -7.84
C PHE A 5 -20.80 -0.05 -7.89
N ALA A 6 -20.54 0.75 -8.92
CA ALA A 6 -19.33 1.56 -9.07
C ALA A 6 -19.11 2.56 -7.92
N ALA A 7 -20.14 3.29 -7.50
CA ALA A 7 -20.04 4.26 -6.40
C ALA A 7 -19.76 3.57 -5.06
N PHE A 8 -20.37 2.40 -4.82
CA PHE A 8 -20.08 1.57 -3.64
C PHE A 8 -18.62 1.11 -3.60
N CYS A 9 -18.08 0.63 -4.73
CA CYS A 9 -16.68 0.23 -4.84
C CYS A 9 -15.72 1.39 -4.57
N TYR A 10 -15.99 2.59 -5.10
CA TYR A 10 -15.17 3.76 -4.83
C TYR A 10 -15.21 4.20 -3.37
N LEU A 11 -16.37 4.13 -2.71
CA LEU A 11 -16.51 4.44 -1.29
C LEU A 11 -15.67 3.49 -0.43
N LEU A 12 -15.77 2.18 -0.68
CA LEU A 12 -14.98 1.18 0.02
C LEU A 12 -13.47 1.37 -0.24
N ALA A 13 -13.09 1.64 -1.50
CA ALA A 13 -11.71 1.89 -1.87
C ALA A 13 -11.13 3.15 -1.21
N LEU A 14 -11.94 4.21 -1.01
CA LEU A 14 -11.53 5.43 -0.34
C LEU A 14 -11.20 5.17 1.14
N ILE A 15 -12.06 4.40 1.82
CA ILE A 15 -11.82 3.97 3.21
C ILE A 15 -10.55 3.10 3.27
N ALA A 16 -10.43 2.11 2.37
CA ALA A 16 -9.27 1.22 2.32
C ALA A 16 -7.96 1.97 2.06
N VAL A 17 -7.95 2.94 1.13
CA VAL A 17 -6.77 3.78 0.87
C VAL A 17 -6.41 4.65 2.07
N ALA A 18 -7.38 5.19 2.81
CA ALA A 18 -7.08 5.94 4.03
C ALA A 18 -6.31 5.09 5.06
N PHE A 19 -6.72 3.82 5.25
CA PHE A 19 -5.96 2.88 6.07
C PHE A 19 -4.56 2.58 5.50
N CYS A 20 -4.44 2.39 4.17
CA CYS A 20 -3.14 2.18 3.54
C CYS A 20 -2.20 3.39 3.69
N ILE A 21 -2.72 4.62 3.62
CA ILE A 21 -1.93 5.84 3.87
C ILE A 21 -1.39 5.84 5.29
N PHE A 22 -2.22 5.50 6.29
CA PHE A 22 -1.78 5.40 7.67
C PHE A 22 -0.65 4.37 7.84
N PHE A 23 -0.80 3.18 7.24
CA PHE A 23 0.26 2.16 7.26
C PHE A 23 1.53 2.59 6.52
N ALA A 24 1.41 3.28 5.39
CA ALA A 24 2.55 3.81 4.64
C ALA A 24 3.32 4.87 5.45
N ILE A 25 2.62 5.76 6.16
CA ILE A 25 3.25 6.75 7.05
C ILE A 25 3.97 6.03 8.21
N TYR A 26 3.34 5.04 8.83
CA TYR A 26 3.97 4.25 9.89
C TYR A 26 5.25 3.56 9.39
N LEU A 27 5.23 3.01 8.18
CA LEU A 27 6.42 2.40 7.56
C LEU A 27 7.55 3.42 7.37
N VAL A 28 7.24 4.64 6.89
CA VAL A 28 8.25 5.69 6.73
C VAL A 28 8.86 6.09 8.07
N ILE A 29 8.04 6.28 9.10
CA ILE A 29 8.50 6.62 10.46
C ILE A 29 9.39 5.51 11.03
N CYS A 30 8.98 4.25 10.94
CA CYS A 30 9.79 3.14 11.45
C CYS A 30 11.15 3.03 10.76
N ILE A 31 11.23 3.34 9.47
CA ILE A 31 12.50 3.36 8.73
C ILE A 31 13.37 4.55 9.14
N ASP A 32 12.77 5.70 9.44
CA ASP A 32 13.50 6.88 9.95
C ASP A 32 14.01 6.66 11.39
N GLU A 33 13.23 6.01 12.25
CA GLU A 33 13.67 5.57 13.59
C GLU A 33 14.83 4.58 13.51
N LEU A 34 14.81 3.69 12.50
CA LEU A 34 15.89 2.74 12.26
C LEU A 34 17.17 3.42 11.75
N LYS A 35 17.04 4.54 11.02
CA LYS A 35 18.16 5.36 10.55
C LYS A 35 18.80 6.17 11.67
N THR A 36 17.99 6.59 12.64
CA THR A 36 18.44 7.35 13.82
C THR A 36 18.89 6.47 14.99
N ASP A 37 18.87 5.13 14.80
CA ASP A 37 19.27 4.12 15.79
C ASP A 37 18.54 4.25 17.14
N TYR A 38 17.26 4.68 17.09
CA TYR A 38 16.48 4.96 18.29
C TYR A 38 16.01 3.69 19.00
N LYS A 39 15.91 2.57 18.28
CA LYS A 39 15.29 1.33 18.77
C LYS A 39 15.93 0.08 18.14
N ASN A 40 15.86 -1.04 18.85
CA ASN A 40 16.43 -2.31 18.40
C ASN A 40 15.89 -2.74 17.02
N PRO A 41 16.77 -3.03 16.04
CA PRO A 41 16.38 -3.32 14.66
C PRO A 41 15.51 -4.58 14.53
N ILE A 42 15.71 -5.56 15.42
CA ILE A 42 15.00 -6.84 15.41
C ILE A 42 13.52 -6.67 15.78
N GLU A 43 13.23 -5.90 16.84
CA GLU A 43 11.85 -5.66 17.27
C GLU A 43 11.09 -4.83 16.26
N GLN A 44 11.77 -3.84 15.65
CA GLN A 44 11.18 -2.97 14.65
C GLN A 44 10.86 -3.72 13.36
N CYS A 45 11.76 -4.60 12.89
CA CYS A 45 11.49 -5.48 11.75
C CYS A 45 10.30 -6.41 11.99
N ARG A 46 10.16 -6.95 13.21
CA ARG A 46 9.02 -7.81 13.57
C ARG A 46 7.70 -7.04 13.49
N SER A 47 7.64 -5.84 14.08
CA SER A 47 6.47 -4.96 14.03
C SER A 47 6.13 -4.59 12.58
N LEU A 48 7.13 -4.09 11.85
CA LEU A 48 6.98 -3.61 10.49
C LEU A 48 6.48 -4.72 9.55
N ASN A 49 6.99 -5.94 9.72
CA ASN A 49 6.56 -7.06 8.89
C ASN A 49 5.13 -7.55 9.19
N GLN A 50 4.69 -7.50 10.45
CA GLN A 50 3.30 -7.81 10.80
C GLN A 50 2.32 -6.81 10.17
N LEU A 51 2.75 -5.56 9.95
CA LEU A 51 1.95 -4.48 9.37
C LEU A 51 2.02 -4.39 7.83
N ILE A 52 3.09 -4.89 7.21
CA ILE A 52 3.22 -4.82 5.74
C ILE A 52 2.34 -5.82 5.00
N LEU A 53 2.12 -6.99 5.61
CA LEU A 53 1.24 -8.03 5.08
C LEU A 53 -0.22 -7.56 4.96
N PRO A 54 -0.84 -6.94 5.99
CA PRO A 54 -2.19 -6.41 5.87
C PRO A 54 -2.26 -5.24 4.89
N GLU A 55 -1.23 -4.39 4.77
CA GLU A 55 -1.21 -3.33 3.74
C GLU A 55 -1.36 -3.93 2.33
N TYR A 56 -0.57 -4.96 2.02
CA TYR A 56 -0.63 -5.61 0.69
C TYR A 56 -1.97 -6.33 0.48
N GLY A 57 -2.51 -6.95 1.54
CA GLY A 57 -3.82 -7.58 1.52
C GLY A 57 -4.94 -6.59 1.21
N ILE A 58 -4.95 -5.43 1.87
CA ILE A 58 -5.95 -4.37 1.63
C ILE A 58 -5.79 -3.80 0.22
N HIS A 59 -4.55 -3.56 -0.22
CA HIS A 59 -4.27 -3.07 -1.58
C HIS A 59 -4.78 -4.01 -2.67
N LEU A 60 -4.52 -5.31 -2.52
CA LEU A 60 -5.03 -6.34 -3.43
C LEU A 60 -6.55 -6.43 -3.35
N ALA A 61 -7.14 -6.39 -2.16
CA ALA A 61 -8.59 -6.51 -1.97
C ALA A 61 -9.35 -5.41 -2.73
N TYR A 62 -9.01 -4.14 -2.54
CA TYR A 62 -9.70 -3.06 -3.25
C TYR A 62 -9.42 -3.09 -4.76
N THR A 63 -8.24 -3.55 -5.19
CA THR A 63 -7.93 -3.70 -6.62
C THR A 63 -8.81 -4.79 -7.26
N VAL A 64 -9.07 -5.90 -6.55
CA VAL A 64 -10.03 -6.93 -6.99
C VAL A 64 -11.44 -6.36 -7.09
N PHE A 65 -11.86 -5.54 -6.12
CA PHE A 65 -13.15 -4.84 -6.21
C PHE A 65 -13.26 -3.93 -7.45
N PHE A 66 -12.17 -3.26 -7.86
CA PHE A 66 -12.16 -2.48 -9.10
C PHE A 66 -12.25 -3.33 -10.37
N VAL A 67 -11.68 -4.54 -10.35
CA VAL A 67 -11.85 -5.52 -11.44
C VAL A 67 -13.32 -5.94 -11.54
N LEU A 68 -13.98 -6.19 -10.41
CA LEU A 68 -15.41 -6.55 -10.38
C LEU A 68 -16.31 -5.40 -10.87
N SER A 69 -15.95 -4.14 -10.61
CA SER A 69 -16.69 -2.97 -11.10
C SER A 69 -16.34 -2.58 -12.54
N THR A 70 -15.44 -3.31 -13.20
CA THR A 70 -14.98 -3.08 -14.59
C THR A 70 -14.44 -1.67 -14.86
N GLN A 71 -13.83 -1.05 -13.86
CA GLN A 71 -13.28 0.31 -13.99
C GLN A 71 -11.86 0.29 -14.56
N LEU A 72 -11.76 0.31 -15.89
CA LEU A 72 -10.50 0.16 -16.63
C LEU A 72 -9.40 1.13 -16.17
N PHE A 73 -9.71 2.42 -15.99
CA PHE A 73 -8.69 3.41 -15.63
C PHE A 73 -8.12 3.15 -14.22
N ALA A 74 -8.98 2.88 -13.24
CA ALA A 74 -8.55 2.57 -11.88
C ALA A 74 -7.70 1.28 -11.83
N ILE A 75 -8.07 0.27 -12.62
CA ILE A 75 -7.31 -0.99 -12.73
C ILE A 75 -5.92 -0.72 -13.30
N VAL A 76 -5.83 -0.04 -14.45
CA VAL A 76 -4.55 0.28 -15.11
C VAL A 76 -3.64 1.11 -14.21
N TRP A 77 -4.20 2.03 -13.42
CA TRP A 77 -3.44 2.84 -12.47
C TRP A 77 -2.86 2.01 -11.31
N ASN A 78 -3.60 1.05 -10.75
CA ASN A 78 -3.12 0.22 -9.61
C ASN A 78 -2.26 -0.97 -10.03
N LEU A 79 -2.37 -1.42 -11.28
CA LEU A 79 -1.68 -2.61 -11.78
C LEU A 79 -0.15 -2.57 -11.63
N PRO A 80 0.55 -1.43 -11.87
CA PRO A 80 1.99 -1.33 -11.62
C PRO A 80 2.37 -1.55 -10.15
N LEU A 81 1.58 -1.03 -9.21
CA LEU A 81 1.85 -1.17 -7.77
C LEU A 81 1.59 -2.61 -7.31
N VAL A 82 0.51 -3.23 -7.79
CA VAL A 82 0.21 -4.64 -7.53
C VAL A 82 1.30 -5.55 -8.09
N ALA A 83 1.71 -5.34 -9.35
CA ALA A 83 2.78 -6.11 -9.98
C ALA A 83 4.10 -5.98 -9.18
N TYR A 84 4.39 -4.78 -8.69
CA TYR A 84 5.54 -4.53 -7.81
C TYR A 84 5.43 -5.29 -6.48
N HIS A 85 4.26 -5.29 -5.83
CA HIS A 85 4.03 -6.07 -4.60
C HIS A 85 4.19 -7.58 -4.83
N VAL A 86 3.67 -8.12 -5.93
CA VAL A 86 3.81 -9.54 -6.29
C VAL A 86 5.26 -9.89 -6.58
N HIS A 87 5.95 -9.10 -7.39
CA HIS A 87 7.36 -9.31 -7.72
C HIS A 87 8.24 -9.30 -6.46
N ARG A 88 7.98 -8.37 -5.55
CA ARG A 88 8.70 -8.28 -4.28
C ARG A 88 8.40 -9.46 -3.35
N TYR A 89 7.17 -9.95 -3.34
CA TYR A 89 6.79 -11.13 -2.55
C TYR A 89 7.46 -12.41 -3.08
N MET A 90 7.60 -12.55 -4.40
CA MET A 90 8.25 -13.69 -5.04
C MET A 90 9.78 -13.67 -4.87
N ASN A 91 10.39 -12.49 -4.96
CA ASN A 91 11.85 -12.32 -4.85
C ASN A 91 12.34 -12.11 -3.41
N ARG A 92 11.56 -12.52 -2.41
CA ARG A 92 11.97 -12.43 -1.01
C ARG A 92 13.10 -13.41 -0.70
N PRO A 93 14.11 -13.04 0.10
CA PRO A 93 15.08 -13.98 0.63
C PRO A 93 14.37 -15.01 1.53
N VAL A 94 14.84 -16.26 1.52
CA VAL A 94 14.25 -17.34 2.31
C VAL A 94 14.51 -17.05 3.80
N MET A 95 13.43 -16.81 4.56
CA MET A 95 13.47 -16.52 5.98
C MET A 95 12.70 -17.57 6.77
N SER A 96 13.12 -17.86 8.01
CA SER A 96 12.41 -18.77 8.93
C SER A 96 11.06 -18.24 9.41
N GLY A 97 10.76 -16.95 9.22
CA GLY A 97 9.50 -16.33 9.64
C GLY A 97 8.71 -15.72 8.48
N PRO A 98 7.39 -15.48 8.65
CA PRO A 98 6.67 -14.59 7.75
C PRO A 98 7.39 -13.24 7.80
N GLY A 99 7.76 -12.67 6.65
CA GLY A 99 8.85 -11.70 6.57
C GLY A 99 9.06 -11.12 5.17
N ILE A 100 9.14 -9.80 4.99
CA ILE A 100 9.80 -9.17 3.82
C ILE A 100 11.17 -8.59 4.18
N TYR A 101 11.32 -8.05 5.39
CA TYR A 101 12.56 -7.41 5.83
C TYR A 101 13.34 -8.27 6.81
N ASP A 102 14.62 -8.50 6.50
CA ASP A 102 15.55 -9.18 7.41
C ASP A 102 16.20 -8.14 8.32
N PRO A 103 16.22 -8.32 9.65
CA PRO A 103 16.98 -7.45 10.54
C PRO A 103 18.47 -7.36 10.16
N THR A 104 19.06 -8.40 9.57
CA THR A 104 20.47 -8.38 9.16
C THR A 104 20.70 -7.66 7.83
N SER A 105 19.74 -7.71 6.91
CA SER A 105 19.87 -7.06 5.58
C SER A 105 19.44 -5.60 5.58
N ILE A 106 18.51 -5.21 6.46
CA ILE A 106 17.97 -3.84 6.52
C ILE A 106 18.95 -2.85 7.15
N MET A 107 19.88 -3.32 8.00
CA MET A 107 20.92 -2.48 8.61
C MET A 107 21.97 -2.00 7.58
N ASN A 108 22.03 -2.61 6.40
CA ASN A 108 22.87 -2.10 5.33
C ASN A 108 22.29 -0.76 4.82
N GLN A 109 23.07 0.32 4.91
CA GLN A 109 22.66 1.68 4.51
C GLN A 109 22.09 1.75 3.08
N THR A 110 22.59 0.91 2.17
CA THR A 110 22.10 0.84 0.80
C THR A 110 20.71 0.20 0.68
N GLN A 111 20.37 -0.73 1.55
CA GLN A 111 19.04 -1.36 1.62
C GLN A 111 18.06 -0.46 2.37
N LEU A 112 18.51 0.18 3.46
CA LEU A 112 17.70 1.11 4.24
C LEU A 112 17.24 2.30 3.41
N SER A 113 18.16 2.92 2.64
CA SER A 113 17.83 4.05 1.76
C SER A 113 16.88 3.65 0.61
N LYS A 114 17.00 2.42 0.08
CA LYS A 114 16.05 1.87 -0.89
C LYS A 114 14.67 1.67 -0.27
N ALA A 115 14.59 1.02 0.89
CA ALA A 115 13.33 0.79 1.60
C ALA A 115 12.63 2.10 1.97
N HIS A 116 13.40 3.10 2.41
CA HIS A 116 12.90 4.44 2.70
C HIS A 116 12.29 5.08 1.44
N ARG A 117 13.04 5.09 0.33
CA ARG A 117 12.57 5.65 -0.95
C ARG A 117 11.30 4.94 -1.44
N GLU A 118 11.22 3.64 -1.29
CA GLU A 118 10.04 2.85 -1.64
C GLU A 118 8.82 3.23 -0.79
N GLY A 119 9.00 3.42 0.52
CA GLY A 119 7.93 3.91 1.40
C GLY A 119 7.37 5.25 0.96
N TRP A 120 8.24 6.21 0.60
CA TRP A 120 7.84 7.51 0.08
C TRP A 120 7.13 7.45 -1.27
N ILE A 121 7.60 6.60 -2.19
CA ILE A 121 6.95 6.40 -3.49
C ILE A 121 5.54 5.81 -3.30
N LYS A 122 5.39 4.81 -2.43
CA LYS A 122 4.08 4.22 -2.11
C LYS A 122 3.13 5.23 -1.49
N LEU A 123 3.62 6.03 -0.54
CA LEU A 123 2.84 7.10 0.08
C LEU A 123 2.33 8.10 -0.97
N GLY A 124 3.22 8.56 -1.86
CA GLY A 124 2.83 9.45 -2.97
C GLY A 124 1.78 8.83 -3.88
N PHE A 125 1.93 7.55 -4.22
CA PHE A 125 0.97 6.82 -5.03
C PHE A 125 -0.40 6.71 -4.36
N TYR A 126 -0.47 6.36 -3.07
CA TYR A 126 -1.74 6.28 -2.33
C TYR A 126 -2.40 7.65 -2.20
N LEU A 127 -1.62 8.72 -1.99
CA LEU A 127 -2.15 10.08 -1.89
C LEU A 127 -2.80 10.53 -3.21
N ILE A 128 -2.13 10.32 -4.35
CA ILE A 128 -2.70 10.66 -5.67
C ILE A 128 -3.96 9.82 -5.93
N SER A 129 -3.89 8.53 -5.61
CA SER A 129 -5.03 7.61 -5.79
C SER A 129 -6.23 7.99 -4.92
N PHE A 130 -6.00 8.52 -3.70
CA PHE A 130 -7.06 9.01 -2.83
C PHE A 130 -7.88 10.13 -3.46
N PHE A 131 -7.20 11.16 -3.99
CA PHE A 131 -7.88 12.27 -4.67
C PHE A 131 -8.59 11.80 -5.95
N TYR A 132 -7.99 10.87 -6.69
CA TYR A 132 -8.61 10.27 -7.86
C TYR A 132 -9.91 9.51 -7.52
N TYR A 133 -9.91 8.67 -6.49
CA TYR A 133 -11.11 7.93 -6.07
C TYR A 133 -12.20 8.85 -5.55
N LEU A 134 -11.84 9.91 -4.84
CA LEU A 134 -12.79 10.94 -4.41
C LEU A 134 -13.46 11.61 -5.63
N TYR A 135 -12.67 12.04 -6.61
CA TYR A 135 -13.18 12.61 -7.85
C TYR A 135 -14.09 11.63 -8.61
N ALA A 136 -13.64 10.39 -8.81
CA ALA A 136 -14.38 9.37 -9.55
C ALA A 136 -15.69 8.98 -8.84
N MET A 137 -15.70 8.94 -7.51
CA MET A 137 -16.92 8.75 -6.72
C MET A 137 -17.92 9.88 -6.98
N ILE A 138 -17.51 11.15 -6.84
CA ILE A 138 -18.41 12.29 -7.06
C ILE A 138 -18.92 12.30 -8.51
N TYR A 139 -18.04 12.11 -9.48
CA TYR A 139 -18.41 12.09 -10.90
C TYR A 139 -19.44 10.99 -11.22
N THR A 140 -19.22 9.77 -10.70
CA THR A 140 -20.16 8.67 -10.90
C THR A 140 -21.51 8.93 -10.24
N MET A 141 -21.54 9.55 -9.05
CA MET A 141 -22.81 9.89 -8.39
C MET A 141 -23.57 11.00 -9.13
N VAL A 142 -22.89 12.06 -9.58
CA VAL A 142 -23.51 13.19 -10.29
C VAL A 142 -23.98 12.81 -11.70
N THR A 143 -23.26 11.91 -12.38
CA THR A 143 -23.64 11.49 -13.74
C THR A 143 -24.79 10.47 -13.73
N THR A 144 -25.05 9.82 -12.58
CA THR A 144 -26.11 8.81 -12.44
C THR A 144 -27.37 9.32 -11.71
N SER A 145 -27.36 10.57 -11.24
CA SER A 145 -28.56 11.32 -10.84
C SER A 145 -29.28 11.89 -12.07
#